data_AF-A0A8D8CMT4-F1
#
_entry.id   AF-A0A8D8CMT4-F1
#
_cell.length_a   1.000
_cell.length_b   1.000
_cell.length_c   1.000
_cell.angle_alpha   90.00
_cell.angle_beta   90.00
_cell.angle_gamma   90.00
#
_symmetry.space_group_name_H-M   'P 1'
#
loop_
_entity.id
_entity.type
_entity.pdbx_description
1 polymer ?
#
loop_
_entity_poly.entity_id
_entity_poly.type
_entity_poly.pdbx_seq_one_letter_code
_entity_poly.pdbx_strand_id
1 'polypeptide(L)'
;ARTSRNDNSSRFGKYLEVFFKSGAIIGAKITQYLLEKSRIVTQAPGERNYHVFYELLGGLSEAERTKYGLLEADKYFYLNQGASDCSPGRVDWISLQGAMQVLGVSESEREGIVNVLASVLHLGNIYFHRRQLRHGQEGVEIGSEAEIKWAAHLLQIPSEGILRSLTSRITETRSERLYTPLSIDQALDARDALAKALYSGLFNWFVAYFLIVLLHSVWNSKIKWNPLFDVLAKYCLR
;
A
#
# COMPACT_ATOMS: atom_id res chain seq x y z
N ALA A 1 8.57 -6.60 6.76
CA ALA A 1 8.25 -5.60 7.82
C ALA A 1 9.05 -5.95 9.07
N ARG A 2 9.34 -4.97 9.95
CA ARG A 2 10.03 -5.24 11.22
C ARG A 2 9.04 -5.62 12.32
N THR A 3 9.35 -6.69 13.03
CA THR A 3 8.63 -7.19 14.22
C THR A 3 9.60 -7.26 15.40
N SER A 4 9.10 -7.46 16.61
CA SER A 4 9.94 -7.63 17.81
C SER A 4 10.93 -8.81 17.74
N ARG A 5 10.67 -9.81 16.89
CA ARG A 5 11.48 -11.04 16.76
C ARG A 5 12.25 -11.15 15.44
N ASN A 6 11.93 -10.32 14.45
CA ASN A 6 12.51 -10.39 13.12
C ASN A 6 12.41 -9.04 12.42
N ASP A 7 13.57 -8.49 12.04
CA ASP A 7 13.69 -7.20 11.36
C ASP A 7 13.20 -7.21 9.90
N ASN A 8 13.09 -8.39 9.29
CA ASN A 8 12.58 -8.59 7.94
C ASN A 8 11.61 -9.79 7.89
N SER A 9 10.45 -9.64 8.53
CA SER A 9 9.38 -10.64 8.54
C SER A 9 8.48 -10.51 7.31
N SER A 10 8.32 -11.60 6.57
CA SER A 10 7.19 -11.81 5.65
C SER A 10 5.86 -11.69 6.40
N ARG A 11 4.98 -10.81 5.92
CA ARG A 11 3.64 -10.59 6.49
C ARG A 11 2.52 -11.04 5.55
N PHE A 12 2.85 -11.99 4.68
CA PHE A 12 1.91 -12.72 3.84
C PHE A 12 2.42 -14.16 3.67
N GLY A 13 1.49 -15.10 3.55
CA GLY A 13 1.78 -16.47 3.18
C GLY A 13 2.04 -16.59 1.68
N LYS A 14 2.93 -17.50 1.31
CA LYS A 14 3.32 -17.74 -0.08
C LYS A 14 3.58 -19.20 -0.31
N TYR A 15 3.17 -19.66 -1.47
CA TYR A 15 3.36 -21.03 -1.93
C TYR A 15 3.94 -20.99 -3.34
N LEU A 16 5.15 -21.52 -3.50
CA LEU A 16 5.83 -21.60 -4.79
C LEU A 16 5.73 -23.02 -5.33
N GLU A 17 5.05 -23.17 -6.46
CA GLU A 17 5.03 -24.38 -7.26
C GLU A 17 6.10 -24.26 -8.33
N VAL A 18 6.98 -25.25 -8.45
CA VAL A 18 8.00 -25.32 -9.51
C VAL A 18 7.70 -26.54 -10.38
N PHE A 19 7.55 -26.31 -11.68
CA PHE A 19 7.22 -27.32 -12.67
C PHE A 19 8.50 -27.82 -13.36
N PHE A 20 8.65 -29.15 -13.44
CA PHE A 20 9.81 -29.81 -14.02
C PHE A 20 9.42 -30.66 -15.23
N LYS A 21 10.30 -30.72 -16.23
CA LYS A 21 10.24 -31.69 -17.34
C LYS A 21 11.64 -32.19 -17.63
N SER A 22 11.83 -33.51 -17.58
CA SER A 22 13.12 -34.17 -17.86
C SER A 22 14.30 -33.60 -17.05
N GLY A 23 14.08 -33.30 -15.76
CA GLY A 23 15.11 -32.75 -14.87
C GLY A 23 15.38 -31.24 -15.03
N ALA A 24 14.74 -30.57 -15.99
CA ALA A 24 14.83 -29.12 -16.17
C ALA A 24 13.60 -28.41 -15.59
N ILE A 25 13.80 -27.23 -15.00
CA ILE A 25 12.69 -26.36 -14.59
C ILE A 25 12.05 -25.80 -15.85
N ILE A 26 10.79 -26.15 -16.08
CA ILE A 26 9.99 -25.61 -17.16
C ILE A 26 9.09 -24.48 -16.69
N GLY A 27 8.86 -24.32 -15.38
CA GLY A 27 8.21 -23.11 -14.89
C GLY A 27 7.96 -23.02 -13.42
N ALA A 28 7.27 -21.94 -13.02
CA ALA A 28 6.92 -21.70 -11.64
C ALA A 28 5.60 -20.94 -11.53
N LYS A 29 4.88 -21.17 -10.44
CA LYS A 29 3.66 -20.44 -10.05
C LYS A 29 3.75 -20.08 -8.59
N ILE A 30 3.44 -18.84 -8.26
CA ILE A 30 3.34 -18.39 -6.87
C ILE A 30 1.87 -18.21 -6.51
N THR A 31 1.46 -18.72 -5.35
CA THR A 31 0.14 -18.41 -4.78
C THR A 31 0.35 -17.71 -3.45
N GLN A 32 -0.23 -16.51 -3.32
CA GLN A 32 -0.15 -15.69 -2.12
C GLN A 32 -1.42 -15.85 -1.28
N TYR A 33 -1.27 -15.75 0.04
CA TYR A 33 -2.37 -15.84 0.99
C TYR A 33 -2.16 -14.87 2.16
N LEU A 34 -3.26 -14.32 2.69
CA LEU A 34 -3.29 -13.66 4.01
C LEU A 34 -2.28 -12.51 4.18
N LEU A 35 -2.30 -11.52 3.28
CA LEU A 35 -1.65 -10.24 3.55
C LEU A 35 -2.16 -9.65 4.89
N GLU A 36 -1.26 -9.35 5.82
CA GLU A 36 -1.60 -8.73 7.10
C GLU A 36 -1.97 -7.25 6.88
N LYS A 37 -3.24 -7.01 6.53
CA LYS A 37 -3.75 -5.66 6.23
C LYS A 37 -3.79 -4.75 7.45
N SER A 38 -3.96 -5.29 8.66
CA SER A 38 -3.97 -4.51 9.90
C SER A 38 -2.70 -3.69 10.08
N ARG A 39 -1.53 -4.24 9.70
CA ARG A 39 -0.23 -3.58 9.80
C ARG A 39 -0.14 -2.25 9.05
N ILE A 40 -0.94 -2.08 8.00
CA ILE A 40 -0.95 -0.86 7.19
C ILE A 40 -1.33 0.35 8.05
N VAL A 41 -2.26 0.18 8.99
CA VAL A 41 -2.86 1.28 9.76
C VAL A 41 -2.46 1.30 11.23
N THR A 42 -1.99 0.16 11.77
CA THR A 42 -1.61 0.02 13.17
C THR A 42 -0.41 -0.91 13.33
N GLN A 43 0.53 -0.56 14.21
CA GLN A 43 1.69 -1.40 14.53
C GLN A 43 1.80 -1.58 16.05
N ALA A 44 2.23 -2.77 16.48
CA ALA A 44 2.51 -3.03 17.89
C ALA A 44 3.78 -2.28 18.34
N PRO A 45 3.94 -2.00 19.64
CA PRO A 45 5.15 -1.37 20.17
C PRO A 45 6.42 -2.12 19.76
N GLY A 46 7.42 -1.39 19.26
CA GLY A 46 8.68 -1.91 18.73
C GLY A 46 8.60 -2.46 17.30
N GLU A 47 7.43 -2.44 16.65
CA GLU A 47 7.25 -2.91 15.27
C GLU A 47 7.14 -1.75 14.27
N ARG A 48 7.48 -2.04 13.01
CA ARG A 48 7.33 -1.08 11.89
C ARG A 48 6.26 -1.53 10.90
N ASN A 49 5.84 -0.58 10.08
CA ASN A 49 5.00 -0.85 8.91
C ASN A 49 5.82 -1.61 7.83
N TYR A 50 5.23 -1.83 6.65
CA TYR A 50 5.93 -2.43 5.51
C TYR A 50 7.13 -1.59 5.07
N HIS A 51 8.23 -2.25 4.69
CA HIS A 51 9.51 -1.58 4.35
C HIS A 51 9.35 -0.59 3.20
N VAL A 52 8.47 -0.89 2.24
CA VAL A 52 8.26 -0.05 1.04
C VAL A 52 7.92 1.41 1.37
N PHE A 53 7.25 1.70 2.49
CA PHE A 53 6.96 3.08 2.88
C PHE A 53 8.24 3.82 3.31
N TYR A 54 9.10 3.17 4.08
CA TYR A 54 10.37 3.75 4.54
C TYR A 54 11.39 3.84 3.40
N GLU A 55 11.42 2.83 2.52
CA GLU A 55 12.25 2.82 1.31
C GLU A 55 11.82 3.91 0.33
N LEU A 56 10.51 4.13 0.14
CA LEU A 56 9.98 5.23 -0.66
C LEU A 56 10.46 6.59 -0.12
N LEU A 57 10.21 6.85 1.17
CA LEU A 57 10.53 8.14 1.79
C LEU A 57 12.04 8.42 1.84
N GLY A 58 12.86 7.39 2.07
CA GLY A 58 14.33 7.51 2.09
C GLY A 58 14.99 7.42 0.72
N GLY A 59 14.27 6.95 -0.31
CA GLY A 59 14.81 6.68 -1.64
C GLY A 59 14.47 7.74 -2.69
N LEU A 60 13.38 8.48 -2.51
CA LEU A 60 13.02 9.59 -3.38
C LEU A 60 13.90 10.82 -3.14
N SER A 61 14.25 11.52 -4.22
CA SER A 61 14.86 12.85 -4.13
C SER A 61 13.89 13.87 -3.52
N GLU A 62 14.40 15.02 -3.06
CA GLU A 62 13.56 16.10 -2.52
C GLU A 62 12.55 16.63 -3.55
N ALA A 63 12.94 16.73 -4.82
CA ALA A 63 12.05 17.13 -5.91
C ALA A 63 10.92 16.11 -6.11
N GLU A 64 11.23 14.81 -6.08
CA GLU A 64 10.21 13.76 -6.17
C GLU A 64 9.30 13.74 -4.94
N ARG A 65 9.84 13.89 -3.73
CA ARG A 65 9.01 13.98 -2.52
C ARG A 65 8.04 15.15 -2.62
N THR A 66 8.50 16.30 -3.08
CA THR A 66 7.65 17.49 -3.31
C THR A 66 6.56 17.21 -4.35
N LYS A 67 6.89 16.52 -5.45
CA LYS A 67 5.92 16.10 -6.49
C LYS A 67 4.76 15.30 -5.90
N TYR A 68 5.04 14.42 -4.93
CA TYR A 68 4.03 13.56 -4.31
C TYR A 68 3.48 14.09 -2.98
N GLY A 69 3.86 15.31 -2.55
CA GLY A 69 3.42 15.87 -1.26
C GLY A 69 4.00 15.15 -0.03
N LEU A 70 5.11 14.43 -0.20
CA LEU A 70 5.68 13.56 0.83
C LEU A 70 6.56 14.31 1.83
N LEU A 71 6.39 13.97 3.11
CA LEU A 71 7.20 14.45 4.23
C LEU A 71 8.08 13.33 4.81
N GLU A 72 8.82 13.63 5.87
CA GLU A 72 9.57 12.63 6.62
C GLU A 72 8.66 11.60 7.31
N ALA A 73 9.18 10.39 7.54
CA ALA A 73 8.39 9.26 8.04
C ALA A 73 7.72 9.52 9.40
N ASP A 74 8.34 10.31 10.28
CA ASP A 74 7.79 10.67 11.59
C ASP A 74 6.53 11.56 11.50
N LYS A 75 6.27 12.17 10.34
CA LYS A 75 5.09 13.00 10.07
C LYS A 75 3.85 12.22 9.66
N TYR A 76 3.97 10.90 9.48
CA TYR A 76 2.85 10.06 9.08
C TYR A 76 2.34 9.19 10.23
N PHE A 77 1.06 9.33 10.54
CA PHE A 77 0.38 8.55 11.58
C PHE A 77 0.56 7.04 11.38
N TYR A 78 0.50 6.54 10.14
CA TYR A 78 0.68 5.12 9.85
C TYR A 78 2.12 4.61 9.98
N LEU A 79 3.10 5.49 10.21
CA LEU A 79 4.51 5.11 10.33
C LEU A 79 5.09 5.37 11.73
N ASN A 80 4.40 6.15 12.58
CA ASN A 80 4.91 6.60 13.88
C ASN A 80 4.19 5.99 15.11
N GLN A 81 3.21 5.10 14.92
CA GLN A 81 2.45 4.47 16.03
C GLN A 81 3.24 3.42 16.82
N GLY A 82 4.18 2.71 16.20
CA GLY A 82 4.91 1.60 16.83
C GLY A 82 5.97 2.00 17.86
N ALA A 83 6.19 3.29 18.11
CA ALA A 83 7.26 3.82 18.98
C ALA A 83 8.69 3.30 18.62
N SER A 84 8.87 2.81 17.40
CA SER A 84 10.15 2.37 16.84
C SER A 84 10.84 3.51 16.07
N ASP A 85 12.11 3.31 15.70
CA ASP A 85 12.81 4.24 14.83
C ASP A 85 12.06 4.45 13.50
N CYS A 86 11.67 5.70 13.22
CA CYS A 86 11.14 6.09 11.90
C CYS A 86 12.27 6.24 10.87
N SER A 87 13.49 5.80 11.20
CA SER A 87 14.63 5.89 10.31
C SER A 87 14.35 5.05 9.05
N PRO A 88 14.75 5.51 7.86
CA PRO A 88 14.59 4.77 6.61
C PRO A 88 15.23 3.36 6.63
N GLY A 89 16.08 3.07 7.63
CA GLY A 89 16.84 1.83 7.70
C GLY A 89 17.80 1.68 6.51
N ARG A 90 18.10 0.42 6.14
CA ARG A 90 18.84 0.12 4.91
C ARG A 90 17.93 0.43 3.72
N VAL A 91 18.04 1.64 3.17
CA VAL A 91 17.31 2.05 1.98
C VAL A 91 17.77 1.20 0.80
N ASP A 92 16.85 0.42 0.24
CA ASP A 92 17.11 -0.39 -0.96
C ASP A 92 16.15 -0.02 -2.10
N TRP A 93 15.72 1.26 -2.13
CA TRP A 93 14.81 1.80 -3.14
C TRP A 93 15.36 1.62 -4.56
N ILE A 94 16.66 1.84 -4.76
CA ILE A 94 17.32 1.67 -6.06
C ILE A 94 17.22 0.20 -6.51
N SER A 95 17.46 -0.77 -5.63
CA SER A 95 17.33 -2.19 -6.00
C SER A 95 15.87 -2.56 -6.24
N LEU A 96 14.92 -2.00 -5.49
CA LEU A 96 13.49 -2.21 -5.74
C LEU A 96 13.08 -1.68 -7.13
N GLN A 97 13.53 -0.47 -7.49
CA GLN A 97 13.33 0.11 -8.82
C GLN A 97 13.97 -0.74 -9.92
N GLY A 98 15.21 -1.19 -9.71
CA GLY A 98 15.91 -2.09 -10.64
C GLY A 98 15.20 -3.42 -10.82
N ALA A 99 14.67 -4.01 -9.73
CA ALA A 99 13.90 -5.24 -9.78
C ALA A 99 12.59 -5.06 -10.57
N MET A 100 11.88 -3.94 -10.36
CA MET A 100 10.69 -3.59 -11.15
C MET A 100 11.01 -3.42 -12.63
N GLN A 101 12.13 -2.78 -12.97
CA GLN A 101 12.57 -2.62 -14.36
C GLN A 101 12.87 -3.98 -15.01
N VAL A 102 13.52 -4.89 -14.29
CA VAL A 102 13.83 -6.24 -14.80
C VAL A 102 12.56 -7.08 -15.00
N LEU A 103 11.52 -6.86 -14.18
CA LEU A 103 10.20 -7.45 -14.38
C LEU A 103 9.43 -6.84 -15.55
N GLY A 104 9.92 -5.75 -16.16
CA GLY A 104 9.26 -5.07 -17.26
C GLY A 104 8.22 -4.04 -16.82
N VAL A 105 8.14 -3.71 -15.53
CA VAL A 105 7.22 -2.69 -15.02
C VAL A 105 7.61 -1.35 -15.65
N SER A 106 6.70 -0.77 -16.42
CA SER A 106 6.91 0.48 -17.14
C SER A 106 7.05 1.68 -16.19
N GLU A 107 7.54 2.80 -16.71
CA GLU A 107 7.72 4.01 -15.90
C GLU A 107 6.39 4.56 -15.36
N SER A 108 5.34 4.55 -16.18
CA SER A 108 3.99 4.97 -15.77
C SER A 108 3.41 4.03 -14.71
N GLU A 109 3.65 2.72 -14.80
CA GLU A 109 3.24 1.78 -13.75
C GLU A 109 4.00 2.03 -12.45
N ARG A 110 5.31 2.28 -12.50
CA ARG A 110 6.11 2.63 -11.30
C ARG A 110 5.62 3.93 -10.67
N GLU A 111 5.27 4.93 -11.47
CA GLU A 111 4.63 6.16 -10.98
C GLU A 111 3.28 5.86 -10.31
N GLY A 112 2.45 5.01 -10.91
CA GLY A 112 1.20 4.55 -10.31
C GLY A 112 1.40 3.86 -8.95
N ILE A 113 2.43 3.02 -8.81
CA ILE A 113 2.81 2.39 -7.54
C ILE A 113 3.13 3.46 -6.49
N VAL A 114 3.96 4.45 -6.84
CA VAL A 114 4.32 5.55 -5.93
C VAL A 114 3.08 6.36 -5.54
N ASN A 115 2.21 6.69 -6.49
CA ASN A 115 0.97 7.44 -6.24
C ASN A 115 0.08 6.72 -5.22
N VAL A 116 -0.10 5.39 -5.35
CA VAL A 116 -0.91 4.62 -4.40
C VAL A 116 -0.26 4.57 -3.02
N LEU A 117 1.06 4.34 -2.93
CA LEU A 117 1.77 4.32 -1.66
C LEU A 117 1.72 5.68 -0.95
N ALA A 118 1.95 6.76 -1.67
CA ALA A 118 1.85 8.13 -1.15
C ALA A 118 0.42 8.44 -0.68
N SER A 119 -0.60 8.04 -1.45
CA SER A 119 -2.01 8.20 -1.05
C SER A 119 -2.33 7.50 0.26
N VAL A 120 -1.81 6.29 0.48
CA VAL A 120 -1.99 5.57 1.76
C VAL A 120 -1.40 6.35 2.94
N LEU A 121 -0.24 6.99 2.76
CA LEU A 121 0.38 7.81 3.79
C LEU A 121 -0.45 9.07 4.09
N HIS A 122 -0.89 9.79 3.07
CA HIS A 122 -1.78 10.95 3.21
C HIS A 122 -3.08 10.60 3.94
N LEU A 123 -3.71 9.49 3.56
CA LEU A 123 -4.94 9.02 4.21
C LEU A 123 -4.75 8.82 5.71
N GLY A 124 -3.58 8.34 6.17
CA GLY A 124 -3.31 8.16 7.59
C GLY A 124 -3.31 9.44 8.41
N ASN A 125 -3.00 10.58 7.77
CA ASN A 125 -2.97 11.89 8.42
C ASN A 125 -4.33 12.61 8.42
N ILE A 126 -5.37 12.02 7.85
CA ILE A 126 -6.73 12.56 7.97
C ILE A 126 -7.22 12.35 9.40
N TYR A 127 -7.63 13.45 10.04
CA TYR A 127 -8.21 13.48 11.38
C TYR A 127 -9.59 14.15 11.37
N PHE A 128 -10.42 13.75 12.33
CA PHE A 128 -11.83 14.11 12.42
C PHE A 128 -12.14 14.80 13.74
N HIS A 129 -13.07 15.74 13.70
CA HIS A 129 -13.71 16.35 14.86
C HIS A 129 -15.15 15.85 14.97
N ARG A 130 -15.61 15.60 16.21
CA ARG A 130 -17.02 15.32 16.44
C ARG A 130 -17.84 16.57 16.13
N ARG A 131 -18.92 16.39 15.38
CA ARG A 131 -19.88 17.43 15.04
C ARG A 131 -21.26 16.98 15.46
N GLN A 132 -21.94 17.79 16.28
CA GLN A 132 -23.33 17.55 16.61
C GLN A 132 -24.22 18.08 15.49
N LEU A 133 -25.05 17.20 14.92
CA LEU A 133 -25.98 17.54 13.85
C LEU A 133 -27.37 17.84 14.42
N ARG A 134 -28.26 18.34 13.55
CA ARG A 134 -29.65 18.60 13.91
C ARG A 134 -30.31 17.31 14.40
N HIS A 135 -31.27 17.44 15.31
CA HIS A 135 -32.01 16.32 15.91
C HIS A 135 -31.14 15.35 16.75
N GLY A 136 -29.98 15.79 17.23
CA GLY A 136 -29.13 15.02 18.14
C GLY A 136 -28.33 13.89 17.47
N GLN A 137 -28.28 13.86 16.13
CA GLN A 137 -27.41 12.92 15.42
C GLN A 137 -25.94 13.29 15.62
N GLU A 138 -25.10 12.28 15.80
CA GLU A 138 -23.65 12.46 15.75
C GLU A 138 -23.17 12.46 14.30
N GLY A 139 -22.18 13.30 14.02
CA GLY A 139 -21.48 13.36 12.76
C GLY A 139 -20.00 13.69 12.96
N VAL A 140 -19.29 13.77 11.84
CA VAL A 140 -17.88 14.17 11.81
C VAL A 140 -17.65 15.33 10.86
N GLU A 141 -16.63 16.11 11.16
CA GLU A 141 -16.03 17.09 10.28
C GLU A 141 -14.54 16.82 10.15
N ILE A 142 -13.97 17.04 8.98
CA ILE A 142 -12.54 16.80 8.76
C ILE A 142 -11.76 18.04 9.20
N GLY A 143 -10.68 17.84 9.95
CA GLY A 143 -9.90 18.95 10.49
C GLY A 143 -9.03 19.68 9.46
N SER A 144 -8.68 19.02 8.35
CA SER A 144 -7.98 19.64 7.21
C SER A 144 -8.28 18.91 5.90
N GLU A 145 -8.54 19.66 4.83
CA GLU A 145 -8.74 19.10 3.48
C GLU A 145 -7.42 18.79 2.76
N ALA A 146 -6.26 19.20 3.30
CA ALA A 146 -4.98 19.10 2.59
C ALA A 146 -4.65 17.65 2.19
N GLU A 147 -4.76 16.72 3.13
CA GLU A 147 -4.48 15.29 2.90
C GLU A 147 -5.46 14.65 1.91
N ILE A 148 -6.72 15.09 1.92
CA ILE A 148 -7.74 14.63 0.96
C ILE A 148 -7.39 15.12 -0.43
N LYS A 149 -6.98 16.38 -0.58
CA LYS A 149 -6.59 16.97 -1.86
C LYS A 149 -5.37 16.25 -2.44
N TRP A 150 -4.39 15.92 -1.60
CA TRP A 150 -3.25 15.09 -2.02
C TRP A 150 -3.65 13.70 -2.45
N ALA A 151 -4.40 12.95 -1.62
CA ALA A 151 -4.88 11.62 -1.98
C ALA A 151 -5.72 11.64 -3.27
N ALA A 152 -6.61 12.62 -3.42
CA ALA A 152 -7.43 12.81 -4.62
C ALA A 152 -6.59 13.09 -5.87
N HIS A 153 -5.60 13.97 -5.76
CA HIS A 153 -4.68 14.28 -6.84
C HIS A 153 -3.88 13.04 -7.26
N LEU A 154 -3.29 12.31 -6.32
CA LEU A 154 -2.47 11.14 -6.62
C LEU A 154 -3.29 9.98 -7.22
N LEU A 155 -4.50 9.75 -6.70
CA LEU A 155 -5.41 8.72 -7.19
C LEU A 155 -6.17 9.14 -8.46
N GLN A 156 -6.06 10.40 -8.89
CA GLN A 156 -6.78 10.97 -10.03
C GLN A 156 -8.31 10.81 -9.90
N ILE A 157 -8.84 11.06 -8.70
CA ILE A 157 -10.27 11.00 -8.41
C ILE A 157 -10.75 12.31 -7.75
N PRO A 158 -12.05 12.65 -7.83
CA PRO A 158 -12.57 13.85 -7.17
C PRO A 158 -12.42 13.79 -5.64
N SER A 159 -11.91 14.87 -5.04
CA SER A 159 -11.75 15.01 -3.58
C SER A 159 -13.07 14.88 -2.82
N GLU A 160 -14.16 15.37 -3.42
CA GLU A 160 -15.51 15.28 -2.86
C GLU A 160 -15.96 13.81 -2.68
N GLY A 161 -15.50 12.91 -3.55
CA GLY A 161 -15.77 11.48 -3.44
C GLY A 161 -15.12 10.87 -2.20
N ILE A 162 -13.84 11.17 -1.98
CA ILE A 162 -13.10 10.73 -0.78
C ILE A 162 -13.75 11.34 0.46
N LEU A 163 -13.96 12.66 0.49
CA LEU A 163 -14.60 13.36 1.60
C LEU A 163 -15.93 12.73 2.00
N ARG A 164 -16.83 12.50 1.02
CA ARG A 164 -18.13 11.85 1.28
C ARG A 164 -17.97 10.45 1.84
N SER A 165 -17.07 9.63 1.27
CA SER A 165 -16.83 8.26 1.74
C SER A 165 -16.32 8.18 3.18
N LEU A 166 -15.65 9.24 3.66
CA LEU A 166 -15.08 9.31 5.01
C LEU A 166 -16.02 9.98 6.03
N THR A 167 -17.10 10.62 5.59
CA THR A 167 -17.99 11.41 6.46
C THR A 167 -19.43 10.91 6.45
N SER A 168 -19.83 10.13 5.44
CA SER A 168 -21.19 9.63 5.30
C SER A 168 -21.24 8.22 4.70
N ARG A 169 -22.19 7.40 5.16
CA ARG A 169 -22.57 6.14 4.52
C ARG A 169 -23.69 6.38 3.52
N ILE A 170 -23.54 5.85 2.31
CA ILE A 170 -24.60 5.82 1.30
C ILE A 170 -25.40 4.53 1.47
N THR A 171 -26.71 4.65 1.64
CA THR A 171 -27.65 3.53 1.60
C THR A 171 -28.53 3.70 0.36
N GLU A 172 -28.40 2.81 -0.61
CA GLU A 172 -29.25 2.82 -1.80
C GLU A 172 -30.53 2.04 -1.52
N THR A 173 -31.67 2.67 -1.75
CA THR A 173 -32.99 2.04 -1.78
C THR A 173 -33.50 1.97 -3.21
N ARG A 174 -34.65 1.32 -3.45
CA ARG A 174 -35.25 1.23 -4.80
C ARG A 174 -35.58 2.59 -5.42
N SER A 175 -35.75 3.62 -4.61
CA SER A 175 -36.25 4.95 -5.02
C SER A 175 -35.25 6.09 -4.78
N GLU A 176 -34.29 5.94 -3.86
CA GLU A 176 -33.39 7.03 -3.47
C GLU A 176 -32.08 6.58 -2.82
N ARG A 177 -31.10 7.50 -2.82
CA ARG A 177 -29.83 7.36 -2.08
C ARG A 177 -29.92 8.17 -0.80
N LEU A 178 -29.87 7.49 0.35
CA LEU A 178 -29.83 8.11 1.66
C LEU A 178 -28.38 8.27 2.13
N TYR A 179 -28.01 9.49 2.52
CA TYR A 179 -26.70 9.79 3.10
C TYR A 179 -26.85 9.89 4.61
N THR A 180 -26.22 8.95 5.34
CA THR A 180 -26.22 8.93 6.80
C THR A 180 -24.85 9.36 7.31
N PRO A 181 -24.76 10.42 8.13
CA PRO A 181 -23.50 10.86 8.74
C PRO A 181 -22.81 9.73 9.52
N LEU A 182 -21.48 9.70 9.49
CA LEU A 182 -20.68 8.76 10.28
C LEU A 182 -20.37 9.33 11.67
N SER A 183 -20.37 8.46 12.68
CA SER A 183 -19.70 8.74 13.97
C SER A 183 -18.18 8.78 13.80
N ILE A 184 -17.47 9.27 14.83
CA ILE A 184 -16.00 9.37 14.79
C ILE A 184 -15.32 8.02 14.57
N ASP A 185 -15.77 6.97 15.26
CA ASP A 185 -15.18 5.64 15.14
C ASP A 185 -15.43 5.05 13.74
N GLN A 186 -16.62 5.26 13.19
CA GLN A 186 -16.95 4.83 11.83
C GLN A 186 -16.13 5.58 10.76
N ALA A 187 -15.84 6.86 10.97
CA ALA A 187 -15.01 7.65 10.05
C ALA A 187 -13.54 7.19 10.07
N LEU A 188 -13.00 6.89 11.27
CA LEU A 188 -11.68 6.28 11.42
C LEU A 188 -11.62 4.91 10.76
N ASP A 189 -12.62 4.05 10.98
CA ASP A 189 -12.73 2.74 10.33
C ASP A 189 -12.80 2.87 8.80
N ALA A 190 -13.55 3.84 8.28
CA ALA A 190 -13.66 4.09 6.85
C ALA A 190 -12.32 4.52 6.22
N ARG A 191 -11.61 5.45 6.88
CA ARG A 191 -10.26 5.89 6.49
C ARG A 191 -9.28 4.72 6.44
N ASP A 192 -9.27 3.91 7.50
CA ASP A 192 -8.40 2.76 7.63
C ASP A 192 -8.75 1.67 6.61
N ALA A 193 -10.03 1.43 6.37
CA ALA A 193 -10.51 0.47 5.37
C ALA A 193 -10.10 0.90 3.95
N LEU A 194 -10.20 2.19 3.62
CA LEU A 194 -9.75 2.73 2.33
C LEU A 194 -8.25 2.54 2.14
N ALA A 195 -7.44 2.88 3.15
CA ALA A 195 -5.99 2.69 3.12
C ALA A 195 -5.61 1.20 2.93
N LYS A 196 -6.28 0.30 3.67
CA LYS A 196 -6.11 -1.16 3.53
C LYS A 196 -6.49 -1.66 2.14
N ALA A 197 -7.57 -1.13 1.56
CA ALA A 197 -8.05 -1.51 0.25
C ALA A 197 -7.06 -1.09 -0.85
N LEU A 198 -6.56 0.14 -0.80
CA LEU A 198 -5.57 0.67 -1.76
C LEU A 198 -4.29 -0.17 -1.75
N TYR A 199 -3.68 -0.37 -0.58
CA TYR A 199 -2.45 -1.15 -0.49
C TYR A 199 -2.67 -2.61 -0.86
N SER A 200 -3.78 -3.22 -0.43
CA SER A 200 -4.10 -4.61 -0.80
C SER A 200 -4.35 -4.75 -2.30
N GLY A 201 -4.96 -3.76 -2.94
CA GLY A 201 -5.15 -3.72 -4.39
C GLY A 201 -3.82 -3.64 -5.13
N LEU A 202 -2.95 -2.73 -4.71
CA LEU A 202 -1.58 -2.61 -5.24
C LEU A 202 -0.79 -3.91 -5.07
N PHE A 203 -0.84 -4.53 -3.90
CA PHE A 203 -0.15 -5.79 -3.64
C PHE A 203 -0.67 -6.92 -4.53
N ASN A 204 -1.99 -7.05 -4.66
CA ASN A 204 -2.60 -8.06 -5.53
C ASN A 204 -2.24 -7.84 -7.00
N TRP A 205 -2.25 -6.58 -7.46
CA TRP A 205 -1.81 -6.22 -8.80
C TRP A 205 -0.35 -6.62 -9.03
N PHE A 206 0.54 -6.33 -8.07
CA PHE A 206 1.96 -6.67 -8.17
C PHE A 206 2.18 -8.19 -8.25
N VAL A 207 1.44 -8.97 -7.45
CA VAL A 207 1.50 -10.44 -7.51
C VAL A 207 0.99 -10.97 -8.85
N ALA A 208 -0.12 -10.44 -9.35
CA ALA A 208 -0.65 -10.82 -10.66
C ALA A 208 0.34 -10.49 -11.79
N TYR A 209 0.96 -9.31 -11.72
CA TYR A 209 2.01 -8.89 -12.65
C TYR A 209 3.18 -9.87 -12.66
N PHE A 210 3.68 -10.22 -11.48
CA PHE A 210 4.78 -11.18 -11.32
C PHE A 210 4.44 -12.56 -11.88
N LEU A 211 3.20 -13.04 -11.67
CA LEU A 211 2.75 -14.32 -12.20
C LEU A 211 2.70 -14.34 -13.73
N ILE A 212 2.23 -13.25 -14.35
CA ILE A 212 2.21 -13.12 -15.82
C ILE A 212 3.64 -13.19 -16.39
N VAL A 213 4.60 -12.50 -15.77
CA VAL A 213 6.00 -12.49 -16.21
C VAL A 213 6.63 -13.87 -16.09
N LEU A 214 6.39 -14.58 -14.98
CA LEU A 214 6.87 -15.95 -14.79
C LEU A 214 6.29 -16.90 -15.85
N LEU A 215 4.97 -16.85 -16.09
CA LEU A 215 4.31 -17.73 -17.05
C LEU A 215 4.74 -17.44 -18.50
N HIS A 216 4.97 -16.17 -18.88
CA HIS A 216 5.50 -15.83 -20.20
C HIS A 216 6.96 -16.26 -20.40
N SER A 217 7.80 -16.11 -19.36
CA SER A 217 9.21 -16.54 -19.40
C SER A 217 9.35 -18.04 -19.60
N VAL A 218 8.39 -18.80 -19.05
CA VAL A 218 8.24 -20.26 -19.17
C VAL A 218 7.84 -20.69 -20.57
N TRP A 219 6.97 -19.93 -21.23
CA TRP A 219 6.49 -20.28 -22.56
C TRP A 219 7.50 -19.97 -23.67
N ASN A 220 8.36 -18.96 -23.49
CA ASN A 220 9.27 -18.48 -24.54
C ASN A 220 10.67 -19.12 -24.59
N SER A 221 10.96 -20.15 -23.79
CA SER A 221 12.11 -21.07 -23.94
C SER A 221 13.54 -20.47 -24.04
N LYS A 222 13.76 -19.16 -23.89
CA LYS A 222 15.04 -18.50 -24.20
C LYS A 222 15.61 -17.58 -23.11
N ILE A 223 15.04 -17.54 -21.91
CA ILE A 223 15.58 -16.72 -20.83
C ILE A 223 16.46 -17.59 -19.91
N LYS A 224 17.77 -17.30 -19.90
CA LYS A 224 18.71 -17.84 -18.90
C LYS A 224 18.30 -17.32 -17.52
N TRP A 225 18.17 -18.23 -16.54
CA TRP A 225 17.98 -17.89 -15.13
C TRP A 225 19.03 -16.84 -14.70
N ASN A 226 18.55 -15.63 -14.39
CA ASN A 226 19.38 -14.48 -14.05
C ASN A 226 19.45 -14.36 -12.52
N PRO A 227 20.63 -14.12 -11.88
CA PRO A 227 20.76 -13.89 -10.43
C PRO A 227 19.87 -12.77 -9.86
N LEU A 228 19.24 -11.93 -10.68
CA LEU A 228 18.17 -11.00 -10.27
C LEU A 228 16.88 -11.71 -9.77
N PHE A 229 16.62 -12.95 -10.20
CA PHE A 229 15.53 -13.76 -9.63
C PHE A 229 15.75 -14.07 -8.14
N ASP A 230 17.00 -14.14 -7.67
CA ASP A 230 17.30 -14.33 -6.25
C ASP A 230 17.01 -13.07 -5.43
N VAL A 231 17.14 -11.88 -6.04
CA VAL A 231 16.73 -10.61 -5.40
C VAL A 231 15.20 -10.58 -5.25
N LEU A 232 14.47 -10.98 -6.29
CA LEU A 232 13.00 -11.09 -6.24
C LEU A 232 12.52 -12.17 -5.28
N ALA A 233 13.21 -13.31 -5.20
CA ALA A 233 13.02 -14.31 -4.15
C ALA A 233 13.30 -13.72 -2.76
N LYS A 234 14.22 -12.78 -2.61
CA LYS A 234 14.46 -12.13 -1.32
C LYS A 234 13.31 -11.20 -0.90
N TYR A 235 12.61 -10.57 -1.84
CA TYR A 235 11.46 -9.68 -1.54
C TYR A 235 10.11 -10.41 -1.51
N CYS A 236 9.94 -11.44 -2.34
CA CYS A 236 8.73 -12.26 -2.37
C CYS A 236 8.84 -13.49 -1.46
N LEU A 237 9.99 -14.16 -1.36
CA LEU A 237 10.23 -15.43 -0.63
C LEU A 237 10.87 -15.30 0.77
N ARG A 238 11.21 -14.10 1.28
CA ARG A 238 11.49 -13.88 2.73
C ARG A 238 10.43 -13.09 3.48
#